data_AF-A0A8T6NWQ8-F1
#
_entry.id   AF-A0A8T6NWQ8-F1
#
_cell.length_a   1.000
_cell.length_b   1.000
_cell.length_c   1.000
_cell.angle_alpha   90.00
_cell.angle_beta   90.00
_cell.angle_gamma   90.00
#
_symmetry.space_group_name_H-M   'P 1'
#
loop_
_entity.id
_entity.type
_entity.pdbx_description
1 polymer ?
#
loop_
_entity_poly.entity_id
_entity_poly.type
_entity_poly.pdbx_seq_one_letter_code
_entity_poly.pdbx_strand_id
1 'polypeptide(L)'
;VYSGNSGGQTAPVGSRPNGVSWVGAFDLSGNLFEWVNDWSDPGYYATLAAGVVDPQGPASGIGNVLRGGSWGTGDSFYLRAADRGRGVFDGYDFGFRCARSMQ
;
A
#
# COMPACT_ATOMS: atom_id res chain seq x y z
N VAL A 1 -9.82 4.95 -5.12
CA VAL A 1 -10.64 4.48 -6.28
C VAL A 1 -10.61 2.97 -6.31
N TYR A 2 -11.73 2.27 -6.41
CA TYR A 2 -11.78 0.79 -6.31
C TYR A 2 -12.83 0.23 -7.27
N SER A 3 -13.00 -1.10 -7.32
CA SER A 3 -13.84 -1.73 -8.37
C SER A 3 -15.25 -1.15 -8.47
N GLY A 4 -15.83 -0.74 -7.34
CA GLY A 4 -17.18 -0.18 -7.28
C GLY A 4 -17.32 1.21 -7.88
N ASN A 5 -16.21 1.92 -8.15
CA ASN A 5 -16.26 3.30 -8.67
C ASN A 5 -15.13 3.69 -9.65
N SER A 6 -14.36 2.71 -10.14
CA SER A 6 -13.21 2.94 -11.02
C SER A 6 -13.55 3.00 -12.49
N GLY A 7 -14.65 2.37 -12.92
CA GLY A 7 -14.91 2.16 -14.35
C GLY A 7 -13.87 1.28 -15.04
N GLY A 8 -13.12 0.48 -14.27
CA GLY A 8 -12.07 -0.40 -14.80
C GLY A 8 -10.74 0.31 -15.08
N GLN A 9 -10.50 1.47 -14.49
CA GLN A 9 -9.28 2.27 -14.73
C GLN A 9 -8.81 3.02 -13.48
N THR A 10 -7.57 3.51 -13.53
CA THR A 10 -7.04 4.46 -12.55
C THR A 10 -7.75 5.81 -12.64
N ALA A 11 -7.53 6.65 -11.61
CA ALA A 11 -7.90 8.05 -11.65
C ALA A 11 -6.68 8.95 -11.42
N PRO A 12 -6.72 10.21 -11.88
CA PRO A 12 -5.71 11.20 -11.54
C PRO A 12 -5.54 11.30 -10.02
N VAL A 13 -4.30 11.35 -9.56
CA VAL A 13 -3.97 11.50 -8.13
C VAL A 13 -4.63 12.78 -7.59
N GLY A 14 -5.26 12.67 -6.43
CA GLY A 14 -5.95 13.79 -5.77
C GLY A 14 -7.34 14.11 -6.32
N SER A 15 -7.84 13.36 -7.33
CA SER A 15 -9.21 13.53 -7.86
C SER A 15 -10.32 13.19 -6.84
N ARG A 16 -9.96 12.60 -5.70
CA ARG A 16 -10.86 12.27 -4.59
C ARG A 16 -10.46 13.03 -3.30
N PRO A 17 -10.62 14.37 -3.26
CA PRO A 17 -10.06 15.21 -2.19
C PRO A 17 -10.65 14.93 -0.80
N ASN A 18 -11.88 14.42 -0.72
CA ASN A 18 -12.52 14.05 0.55
C ASN A 18 -11.82 12.89 1.27
N GLY A 19 -10.97 12.13 0.56
CA GLY A 19 -10.20 11.02 1.12
C GLY A 19 -8.76 11.38 1.48
N VAL A 20 -8.39 12.66 1.47
CA VAL A 20 -7.03 13.09 1.85
C VAL A 20 -6.75 12.73 3.30
N SER A 21 -5.57 12.19 3.57
CA SER A 21 -5.15 11.85 4.93
C SER A 21 -4.82 13.10 5.75
N TRP A 22 -4.67 12.92 7.06
CA TRP A 22 -4.29 13.99 7.97
C TRP A 22 -2.92 14.63 7.67
N VAL A 23 -2.05 13.97 6.90
CA VAL A 23 -0.76 14.50 6.43
C VAL A 23 -0.83 15.09 5.00
N GLY A 24 -2.02 15.19 4.40
CA GLY A 24 -2.16 15.66 3.03
C GLY A 24 -1.83 14.61 1.96
N ALA A 25 -1.72 13.32 2.34
CA ALA A 25 -1.48 12.26 1.36
C ALA A 25 -2.79 11.81 0.72
N PHE A 26 -2.80 11.78 -0.61
CA PHE A 26 -3.94 11.34 -1.41
C PHE A 26 -3.84 9.86 -1.77
N ASP A 27 -5.00 9.25 -2.00
CA ASP A 27 -5.14 7.93 -2.62
C ASP A 27 -4.44 6.77 -1.88
N LEU A 28 -4.33 6.86 -0.54
CA LEU A 28 -3.80 5.76 0.28
C LEU A 28 -4.72 4.51 0.33
N SER A 29 -5.95 4.63 -0.17
CA SER A 29 -6.94 3.55 -0.26
C SER A 29 -7.50 3.46 -1.69
N GLY A 30 -7.03 2.46 -2.43
CA GLY A 30 -7.34 2.20 -3.82
C GLY A 30 -6.45 2.96 -4.80
N ASN A 31 -6.95 3.13 -6.03
CA ASN A 31 -6.22 3.61 -7.20
C ASN A 31 -5.17 2.60 -7.65
N LEU A 32 -4.03 2.50 -6.97
CA LEU A 32 -2.99 1.52 -7.26
C LEU A 32 -2.51 0.90 -5.96
N PHE A 33 -2.20 -0.39 -5.99
CA PHE A 33 -1.39 -0.98 -4.93
C PHE A 33 -0.05 -0.26 -4.90
N GLU A 34 0.37 0.19 -3.72
CA GLU A 34 1.63 0.87 -3.56
C GLU A 34 2.69 -0.09 -3.03
N TRP A 35 3.74 -0.28 -3.83
CA TRP A 35 4.92 -1.07 -3.47
C TRP A 35 5.69 -0.40 -2.33
N VAL A 36 6.17 -1.22 -1.38
CA VAL A 36 6.99 -0.79 -0.25
C VAL A 36 8.29 -1.60 -0.24
N ASN A 37 9.38 -0.98 0.22
CA ASN A 37 10.73 -1.58 0.21
C ASN A 37 10.82 -2.89 1.00
N ASP A 38 10.01 -3.04 2.04
CA ASP A 38 9.95 -4.19 2.91
C ASP A 38 9.60 -5.48 2.14
N TRP A 39 10.30 -6.56 2.47
CA TRP A 39 9.91 -7.91 2.10
C TRP A 39 8.67 -8.35 2.91
N SER A 40 7.76 -9.06 2.25
CA SER A 40 6.58 -9.61 2.92
C SER A 40 6.91 -10.90 3.68
N ASP A 41 6.58 -10.92 4.96
CA ASP A 41 6.56 -12.10 5.82
C ASP A 41 5.39 -12.01 6.81
N PRO A 42 4.42 -12.95 6.78
CA PRO A 42 3.29 -12.97 7.71
C PRO A 42 3.71 -13.08 9.19
N GLY A 43 4.87 -13.67 9.48
CA GLY A 43 5.39 -13.86 10.83
C GLY A 43 6.18 -12.66 11.37
N TYR A 44 6.60 -11.72 10.50
CA TYR A 44 7.53 -10.65 10.87
C TYR A 44 7.06 -9.81 12.06
N TYR A 45 5.77 -9.48 12.12
CA TYR A 45 5.26 -8.63 13.20
C TYR A 45 5.33 -9.31 14.58
N ALA A 46 5.28 -10.65 14.62
CA ALA A 46 5.40 -11.42 15.87
C ALA A 46 6.85 -11.53 16.36
N THR A 47 7.85 -11.23 15.51
CA THR A 47 9.27 -11.25 15.90
C THR A 47 9.76 -9.91 16.43
N LEU A 48 8.98 -8.84 16.25
CA LEU A 48 9.35 -7.49 16.69
C LEU A 48 9.29 -7.38 18.22
N ALA A 49 10.34 -6.81 18.79
CA ALA A 49 10.34 -6.41 20.19
C ALA A 49 9.33 -5.27 20.43
N ALA A 50 8.72 -5.25 21.62
CA ALA A 50 7.86 -4.14 22.02
C ALA A 50 8.65 -2.81 21.98
N GLY A 51 8.10 -1.81 21.29
CA GLY A 51 8.74 -0.50 21.15
C GLY A 51 9.84 -0.43 20.09
N VAL A 52 9.93 -1.39 19.17
CA VAL A 52 10.84 -1.30 18.02
C VAL A 52 10.65 0.02 17.26
N VAL A 53 11.76 0.65 16.89
CA VAL A 53 11.80 1.90 16.12
C VAL A 53 12.34 1.59 14.73
N ASP A 54 11.66 2.13 13.71
CA ASP A 54 12.05 2.04 12.29
C ASP A 54 12.36 0.60 11.79
N PRO A 55 11.44 -0.37 11.98
CA PRO A 55 11.64 -1.73 11.50
C PRO A 55 11.74 -1.77 9.97
N GLN A 56 12.80 -2.38 9.43
CA GLN A 56 13.12 -2.40 7.99
C GLN A 56 12.57 -3.63 7.24
N GLY A 57 11.66 -4.38 7.84
CA GLY A 57 11.21 -5.67 7.31
C GLY A 57 12.22 -6.80 7.55
N PRO A 58 11.91 -8.03 7.07
CA PRO A 58 12.83 -9.16 7.11
C PRO A 58 13.92 -9.04 6.03
N ALA A 59 15.05 -9.73 6.21
CA ALA A 59 16.19 -9.66 5.28
C ALA A 59 15.91 -10.28 3.89
N SER A 60 14.89 -11.13 3.78
CA SER A 60 14.45 -11.77 2.55
C SER A 60 12.95 -12.04 2.59
N GLY A 61 12.36 -12.27 1.42
CA GLY A 61 10.96 -12.66 1.30
C GLY A 61 10.62 -13.14 -0.11
N ILE A 62 9.37 -13.55 -0.28
CA ILE A 62 8.83 -14.11 -1.53
C ILE A 62 8.13 -13.05 -2.41
N GLY A 63 8.39 -11.77 -2.13
CA GLY A 63 7.76 -10.60 -2.74
C GLY A 63 7.71 -9.42 -1.77
N ASN A 64 7.62 -8.20 -2.28
CA ASN A 64 7.55 -7.00 -1.46
C ASN A 64 6.13 -6.79 -0.93
N VAL A 65 6.03 -6.01 0.14
CA VAL A 65 4.75 -5.59 0.70
C VAL A 65 4.03 -4.65 -0.27
N LEU A 66 2.74 -4.89 -0.46
CA LEU A 66 1.83 -4.00 -1.16
C LEU A 66 0.82 -3.41 -0.18
N ARG A 67 0.48 -2.13 -0.36
CA ARG A 67 -0.49 -1.42 0.50
C ARG A 67 -1.59 -0.77 -0.32
N GLY A 68 -2.71 -0.49 0.34
CA GLY A 68 -3.75 0.44 -0.13
C GLY A 68 -4.82 -0.17 -1.04
N GLY A 69 -4.55 -1.26 -1.74
CA GLY A 69 -5.47 -1.78 -2.76
C GLY A 69 -5.40 -0.99 -4.06
N SER A 70 -6.10 -1.43 -5.09
CA SER A 70 -6.10 -0.83 -6.42
C SER A 70 -7.50 -0.49 -6.92
N TRP A 71 -7.58 0.10 -8.12
CA TRP A 71 -8.81 0.34 -8.85
C TRP A 71 -9.61 -0.95 -9.14
N GLY A 72 -8.93 -2.10 -9.13
CA GLY A 72 -9.52 -3.43 -9.32
C GLY A 72 -9.96 -4.11 -8.02
N THR A 73 -9.66 -3.54 -6.85
CA THR A 73 -10.00 -4.15 -5.56
C THR A 73 -11.51 -4.25 -5.38
N GLY A 74 -12.00 -5.50 -5.35
CA GLY A 74 -13.40 -5.89 -5.21
C GLY A 74 -13.98 -5.67 -3.82
N ASP A 75 -13.28 -6.23 -2.82
CA ASP A 75 -13.71 -6.18 -1.43
C ASP A 75 -13.06 -5.00 -0.72
N SER A 76 -13.91 -4.15 -0.11
CA SER A 76 -13.47 -3.02 0.72
C SER A 76 -12.57 -3.41 1.90
N PHE A 77 -12.59 -4.67 2.34
CA PHE A 77 -11.67 -5.19 3.35
C PHE A 77 -10.21 -4.98 2.95
N TYR A 78 -9.86 -5.10 1.66
CA TYR A 78 -8.49 -4.92 1.18
C TYR A 78 -8.11 -3.45 0.95
N LEU A 79 -9.03 -2.51 1.15
CA LEU A 79 -8.77 -1.06 1.08
C LEU A 79 -8.38 -0.47 2.45
N ARG A 80 -8.44 -1.26 3.52
CA ARG A 80 -8.11 -0.82 4.89
C ARG A 80 -6.63 -0.50 4.99
N ALA A 81 -6.28 0.57 5.73
CA ALA A 81 -4.89 0.99 5.93
C ALA A 81 -3.98 -0.09 6.55
N ALA A 82 -4.57 -1.03 7.32
CA ALA A 82 -3.86 -2.12 7.96
C ALA A 82 -3.70 -3.37 7.07
N ASP A 83 -4.43 -3.45 5.96
CA ASP A 83 -4.31 -4.54 5.02
C ASP A 83 -2.96 -4.50 4.29
N ARG A 84 -2.43 -5.68 4.00
CA ARG A 84 -1.10 -5.85 3.39
C ARG A 84 -1.17 -6.99 2.40
N GLY A 85 -0.98 -6.65 1.14
CA GLY A 85 -0.76 -7.61 0.08
C GLY A 85 0.72 -7.97 -0.07
N ARG A 86 0.98 -8.82 -1.06
CA ARG A 86 2.32 -9.20 -1.47
C ARG A 86 2.35 -9.35 -2.99
N GLY A 87 3.41 -8.87 -3.62
CA GLY A 87 3.64 -9.11 -5.04
C GLY A 87 5.07 -8.85 -5.47
N VAL A 88 5.38 -9.33 -6.68
CA VAL A 88 6.50 -8.83 -7.48
C VAL A 88 5.92 -7.69 -8.33
N PHE A 89 6.69 -6.64 -8.63
CA PHE A 89 6.19 -5.48 -9.34
C PHE A 89 5.94 -5.81 -10.84
N ASP A 90 4.81 -6.45 -11.14
CA ASP A 90 4.51 -7.02 -12.47
C ASP A 90 3.07 -6.78 -12.96
N GLY A 91 2.24 -6.03 -12.23
CA GLY A 91 0.84 -5.78 -12.58
C GLY A 91 0.52 -4.36 -13.06
N TYR A 92 -0.57 -4.23 -13.82
CA TYR A 92 -1.11 -2.95 -14.33
C TYR A 92 -1.84 -2.11 -13.27
N ASP A 93 -2.00 -2.64 -12.06
CA ASP A 93 -2.67 -2.02 -10.94
C ASP A 93 -1.70 -1.72 -9.77
N PHE A 94 -0.39 -1.69 -10.09
CA PHE A 94 0.71 -1.40 -9.18
C PHE A 94 1.25 0.02 -9.45
N GLY A 95 1.68 0.66 -8.38
CA GLY A 95 2.37 1.93 -8.40
C GLY A 95 3.28 2.05 -7.18
N PHE A 96 3.77 3.25 -6.94
CA PHE A 96 4.57 3.55 -5.75
C PHE A 96 4.48 5.04 -5.44
N ARG A 97 4.86 5.39 -4.22
CA ARG A 97 5.18 6.76 -3.83
C ARG A 97 6.56 6.78 -3.19
N CYS A 98 7.34 7.80 -3.50
CA CYS A 98 8.67 7.93 -2.93
C CYS A 98 8.60 8.44 -1.49
N ALA A 99 9.53 7.97 -0.67
CA ALA A 99 9.85 8.55 0.62
C ALA A 99 11.33 8.92 0.66
N ARG A 100 11.69 9.84 1.55
CA ARG A 100 13.09 10.18 1.84
C ARG A 100 13.24 10.51 3.31
N SER A 101 14.37 10.17 3.89
CA SER A 101 14.72 10.63 5.23
C SER A 101 14.82 12.15 5.26
N MET A 102 14.40 12.75 6.37
CA MET A 102 14.72 14.16 6.62
C MET A 102 16.21 14.25 6.96
N GLN A 103 16.91 15.18 6.32
CA GLN A 103 18.29 15.54 6.68
C GLN A 103 18.32 16.33 7.98
#